data_AF-A0A2V6CMF0-F1
#
_entry.id   AF-A0A2V6CMF0-F1
#
_cell.length_a   1.000
_cell.length_b   1.000
_cell.length_c   1.000
_cell.angle_alpha   90.00
_cell.angle_beta   90.00
_cell.angle_gamma   90.00
#
_symmetry.space_group_name_H-M   'P 1'
#
loop_
_entity.id
_entity.type
_entity.pdbx_description
1 polymer ?
#
loop_
_entity_poly.entity_id
_entity_poly.type
_entity_poly.pdbx_seq_one_letter_code
_entity_poly.pdbx_strand_id
1 'polypeptide(L)'
;MIFRSPVETKRGKNRTVAEFTVVKGDRVPFVLTWFASHTDPPRTKDPEEGLRDTEKFWRDWTKQFQSEGKWRDAVVRSLITLKGLTYAPTGGLVAALTSSLPEQIRGERNWDYRYCW
;
A
#
# COMPACT_ATOMS: atom_id res chain seq x y z
N MET A 1 9.14 -1.33 12.92
CA MET A 1 8.87 -0.33 11.86
C MET A 1 9.91 0.78 11.96
N ILE A 2 10.52 1.16 10.84
CA ILE A 2 11.49 2.26 10.74
C ILE A 2 10.90 3.36 9.86
N PHE A 3 11.03 4.61 10.28
CA PHE A 3 10.67 5.80 9.51
C PHE A 3 11.95 6.50 9.05
N ARG A 4 12.02 6.88 7.77
CA ARG A 4 13.14 7.64 7.18
C ARG A 4 12.60 8.83 6.40
N SER A 5 13.30 9.95 6.52
CA SER A 5 12.94 11.22 5.90
C SER A 5 14.21 12.06 5.75
N PRO A 6 14.37 12.82 4.67
CA PRO A 6 15.48 13.78 4.52
C PRO A 6 15.24 15.06 5.33
N VAL A 7 14.00 15.33 5.78
CA VAL A 7 13.68 16.46 6.64
C VAL A 7 13.80 16.10 8.11
N GLU A 8 14.25 17.06 8.91
CA GLU A 8 14.34 16.93 10.36
C GLU A 8 12.96 16.67 10.96
N THR A 9 12.90 15.71 11.90
CA THR A 9 11.65 15.35 12.55
C THR A 9 11.77 15.42 14.06
N LYS A 10 10.71 15.90 14.71
CA LYS A 10 10.55 15.95 16.17
C LYS A 10 9.61 14.84 16.62
N ARG A 11 10.06 14.02 17.57
CA ARG A 11 9.25 12.94 18.14
C ARG A 11 8.42 13.47 19.32
N GLY A 12 7.10 13.32 19.23
CA GLY A 12 6.16 13.52 20.33
C GLY A 12 5.70 12.19 20.94
N LYS A 13 4.83 12.25 21.95
CA LYS A 13 4.36 11.08 22.72
C LYS A 13 3.83 9.94 21.83
N ASN A 14 2.95 10.27 20.88
CA ASN A 14 2.31 9.33 19.94
C ASN A 14 2.33 9.85 18.48
N ARG A 15 3.32 10.68 18.13
CA ARG A 15 3.39 11.30 16.80
C ARG A 15 4.83 11.64 16.45
N THR A 16 5.13 11.69 15.16
CA THR A 16 6.35 12.30 14.61
C THR A 16 5.91 13.51 13.79
N VAL A 17 6.51 14.66 14.03
CA VAL A 17 6.14 15.94 13.40
C VAL A 17 7.35 16.48 12.64
N ALA A 18 7.12 16.97 11.43
CA ALA A 18 8.09 17.70 10.63
C ALA A 18 7.40 18.93 10.02
N GLU A 19 8.10 20.04 9.98
CA GLU A 19 7.65 21.27 9.31
C GLU A 19 8.80 21.74 8.43
N PHE A 20 8.52 21.93 7.14
CA PHE A 20 9.49 22.32 6.14
C PHE A 20 8.77 22.99 4.97
N THR A 21 9.47 23.83 4.22
CA THR A 21 8.94 24.47 3.01
C THR A 21 9.35 23.64 1.80
N VAL A 22 8.43 23.50 0.85
CA VAL A 22 8.71 22.94 -0.48
C VAL A 22 8.55 24.03 -1.52
N VAL A 23 9.48 24.07 -2.48
CA VAL A 23 9.37 24.92 -3.67
C VAL A 23 9.18 24.05 -4.91
N LYS A 24 8.86 24.70 -6.04
CA LYS A 24 8.70 24.01 -7.32
C LYS A 24 9.98 23.23 -7.66
N GLY A 25 9.84 21.93 -7.87
CA GLY A 25 10.94 21.02 -8.23
C GLY A 25 11.44 20.17 -7.07
N ASP A 26 11.10 20.52 -5.82
CA ASP A 26 11.50 19.73 -4.66
C ASP A 26 10.81 18.36 -4.64
N ARG A 27 11.56 17.36 -4.20
CA ARG A 27 11.05 16.01 -3.92
C ARG A 27 11.53 15.60 -2.54
N VAL A 28 10.58 15.45 -1.61
CA VAL A 28 10.86 15.14 -0.21
C VAL A 28 10.18 13.81 0.14
N PRO A 29 10.87 12.67 -0.09
CA PRO A 29 10.28 11.36 0.18
C PRO A 29 10.31 11.02 1.66
N PHE A 30 9.29 10.27 2.11
CA PHE A 30 9.30 9.62 3.42
C PHE A 30 9.08 8.13 3.21
N VAL A 31 9.85 7.31 3.93
CA VAL A 31 9.80 5.85 3.80
C VAL A 31 9.43 5.24 5.14
N LEU A 32 8.34 4.48 5.13
CA LEU A 32 7.92 3.67 6.26
C LEU A 32 8.21 2.20 5.96
N THR A 33 9.13 1.61 6.71
CA THR A 33 9.54 0.22 6.53
C THR A 33 9.03 -0.62 7.68
N TRP A 34 8.09 -1.52 7.40
CA TRP A 34 7.71 -2.57 8.33
C TRP A 34 8.64 -3.78 8.20
N PHE A 35 8.95 -4.42 9.32
CA PHE A 35 9.66 -5.68 9.43
C PHE A 35 9.36 -6.27 10.81
N ALA A 36 9.51 -7.58 10.96
CA ALA A 36 9.32 -8.25 12.23
C ALA A 36 10.39 -7.79 13.23
N SER A 37 10.01 -7.52 14.48
CA SER A 37 10.92 -6.95 15.48
C SER A 37 12.08 -7.86 15.87
N HIS A 38 11.96 -9.17 15.59
CA HIS A 38 12.95 -10.19 15.91
C HIS A 38 13.88 -10.50 14.71
N THR A 39 13.71 -9.82 13.58
CA THR A 39 14.54 -10.00 12.39
C THR A 39 15.42 -8.78 12.17
N ASP A 40 16.51 -8.96 11.43
CA ASP A 40 17.34 -7.83 11.00
C ASP A 40 16.52 -6.83 10.16
N PRO A 41 16.77 -5.53 10.31
CA PRO A 41 16.10 -4.53 9.50
C PRO A 41 16.50 -4.71 8.04
N PRO A 42 15.54 -4.64 7.10
CA PRO A 42 15.83 -4.76 5.69
C PRO A 42 16.70 -3.58 5.22
N ARG A 43 17.48 -3.81 4.16
CA ARG A 43 18.28 -2.77 3.51
C ARG A 43 17.39 -1.59 3.12
N THR A 44 17.90 -0.38 3.34
CA THR A 44 17.24 0.84 2.86
C THR A 44 17.16 0.78 1.34
N LYS A 45 15.96 1.04 0.80
CA LYS A 45 15.76 1.27 -0.64
C LYS A 45 15.68 2.76 -0.91
N ASP A 46 16.22 3.18 -2.05
CA ASP A 46 15.96 4.51 -2.58
C ASP A 46 14.46 4.64 -2.86
N PRO A 47 13.78 5.69 -2.36
CA PRO A 47 12.33 5.83 -2.51
C PRO A 47 11.90 5.99 -3.97
N GLU A 48 12.74 6.61 -4.80
CA GLU A 48 12.45 6.83 -6.21
C GLU A 48 12.58 5.54 -7.02
N GLU A 49 13.60 4.74 -6.73
CA GLU A 49 13.74 3.39 -7.24
C GLU A 49 12.56 2.51 -6.81
N GLY A 50 12.18 2.55 -5.52
CA GLY A 50 11.05 1.80 -5.01
C GLY A 50 9.72 2.12 -5.71
N LEU A 51 9.47 3.40 -6.01
CA LEU A 51 8.30 3.83 -6.78
C LEU A 51 8.37 3.32 -8.22
N ARG A 52 9.49 3.51 -8.91
CA ARG A 52 9.69 3.04 -10.29
C ARG A 52 9.52 1.53 -10.42
N ASP A 53 10.09 0.76 -9.49
CA ASP A 53 9.97 -0.70 -9.47
C ASP A 53 8.52 -1.13 -9.27
N THR A 54 7.81 -0.47 -8.36
CA THR A 54 6.40 -0.76 -8.09
C THR A 54 5.53 -0.48 -9.31
N GLU A 55 5.71 0.68 -9.96
CA GLU A 55 4.98 1.01 -11.18
C GLU A 55 5.29 0.04 -12.32
N LYS A 56 6.58 -0.28 -12.53
CA LYS A 56 7.02 -1.21 -13.55
C LYS A 56 6.40 -2.58 -13.33
N PHE A 57 6.44 -3.11 -12.11
CA PHE A 57 5.83 -4.39 -11.76
C PHE A 57 4.35 -4.43 -12.13
N TRP A 58 3.57 -3.43 -11.71
CA TRP A 58 2.13 -3.41 -11.99
C TRP A 58 1.81 -3.20 -13.48
N ARG A 59 2.58 -2.37 -14.18
CA ARG A 59 2.44 -2.20 -15.64
C ARG A 59 2.75 -3.50 -16.38
N ASP A 60 3.83 -4.18 -16.03
CA ASP A 60 4.23 -5.43 -16.70
C ASP A 60 3.28 -6.58 -16.35
N TRP A 61 2.78 -6.64 -15.12
CA TRP A 61 1.78 -7.64 -14.74
C TRP A 61 0.45 -7.43 -15.47
N THR A 62 -0.03 -6.17 -15.56
CA THR A 62 -1.31 -5.88 -16.23
C THR A 62 -1.28 -6.03 -17.74
N LYS A 63 -0.12 -5.84 -18.39
CA LYS A 63 0.06 -6.08 -19.84
C LYS A 63 -0.26 -7.51 -20.29
N GLN A 64 -0.23 -8.48 -19.38
CA GLN A 64 -0.51 -9.88 -19.69
C GLN A 64 -2.01 -10.13 -19.94
N PHE A 65 -2.89 -9.22 -19.52
CA PHE A 65 -4.34 -9.36 -19.69
C PHE A 65 -4.81 -8.63 -20.94
N GLN A 66 -5.19 -9.39 -21.96
CA GLN A 66 -5.84 -8.86 -23.14
C GLN A 66 -7.34 -8.77 -22.87
N SER A 67 -7.80 -7.58 -22.46
CA SER A 67 -9.21 -7.23 -22.48
C SER A 67 -9.43 -6.20 -23.58
N GLU A 68 -10.20 -6.57 -24.58
CA GLU A 68 -10.61 -5.67 -25.65
C GLU A 68 -11.95 -5.00 -25.31
N GLY A 69 -12.22 -3.88 -25.97
CA GLY A 69 -13.48 -3.16 -25.86
C GLY A 69 -13.57 -2.16 -24.70
N LYS A 70 -14.75 -1.55 -24.58
CA LYS A 70 -14.99 -0.35 -23.76
C LYS A 70 -14.75 -0.51 -22.25
N TRP A 71 -14.67 -1.73 -21.75
CA TRP A 71 -14.55 -2.01 -20.30
C TRP A 71 -13.15 -2.40 -19.85
N ARG A 72 -12.16 -2.41 -20.75
CA ARG A 72 -10.78 -2.80 -20.47
C ARG A 72 -10.25 -2.20 -19.17
N ASP A 73 -10.35 -0.89 -19.02
CA ASP A 73 -9.72 -0.22 -17.87
C ASP A 73 -10.39 -0.58 -16.54
N ALA A 74 -11.72 -0.77 -16.55
CA ALA A 74 -12.45 -1.25 -15.39
C ALA A 74 -12.05 -2.69 -15.01
N VAL A 75 -11.89 -3.58 -16.00
CA VAL A 75 -11.43 -4.95 -15.77
C VAL A 75 -10.01 -4.98 -15.22
N VAL A 76 -9.08 -4.24 -15.83
CA VAL A 76 -7.68 -4.16 -15.37
C VAL A 76 -7.62 -3.61 -13.94
N ARG A 77 -8.41 -2.58 -13.62
CA ARG A 77 -8.48 -2.02 -12.26
C ARG A 77 -8.98 -3.06 -11.26
N SER A 78 -10.03 -3.80 -11.57
CA SER A 78 -10.55 -4.88 -10.72
C SER A 78 -9.52 -5.99 -10.50
N LEU A 79 -8.76 -6.37 -11.53
CA LEU A 79 -7.70 -7.38 -11.42
C LEU A 79 -6.56 -6.91 -10.49
N ILE A 80 -6.15 -5.63 -10.58
CA ILE A 80 -5.18 -5.04 -9.65
C ILE A 80 -5.69 -5.15 -8.22
N THR A 81 -6.95 -4.78 -7.99
CA THR A 81 -7.59 -4.86 -6.66
C THR A 81 -7.56 -6.29 -6.13
N LEU A 82 -8.05 -7.28 -6.89
CA LEU A 82 -8.08 -8.67 -6.47
C LEU A 82 -6.67 -9.21 -6.15
N LYS A 83 -5.67 -8.88 -6.98
CA LYS A 83 -4.28 -9.24 -6.68
C LYS A 83 -3.79 -8.58 -5.39
N GLY A 84 -4.13 -7.31 -5.15
CA GLY A 84 -3.80 -6.60 -3.91
C GLY A 84 -4.47 -7.16 -2.66
N LEU A 85 -5.64 -7.80 -2.79
CA LEU A 85 -6.34 -8.50 -1.71
C LEU A 85 -5.78 -9.91 -1.42
N THR A 86 -4.82 -10.38 -2.21
CA THR A 86 -4.28 -11.74 -2.08
C THR A 86 -3.09 -11.77 -1.12
N TYR A 87 -3.19 -12.54 -0.04
CA TYR A 87 -2.09 -12.77 0.90
C TYR A 87 -1.01 -13.62 0.23
N ALA A 88 0.11 -12.99 -0.13
CA ALA A 88 1.14 -13.59 -0.95
C ALA A 88 1.69 -14.95 -0.43
N PRO A 89 1.88 -15.18 0.89
CA PRO A 89 2.43 -16.45 1.38
C PRO A 89 1.53 -17.68 1.17
N THR A 90 0.21 -17.53 1.20
CA THR A 90 -0.72 -18.69 1.10
C THR A 90 -1.71 -18.60 -0.05
N GLY A 91 -1.86 -17.43 -0.68
CA GLY A 91 -2.87 -17.18 -1.72
C GLY A 91 -4.27 -16.87 -1.18
N GLY A 92 -4.44 -16.77 0.14
CA GLY A 92 -5.74 -16.42 0.74
C GLY A 92 -6.24 -15.06 0.26
N LEU A 93 -7.46 -15.01 -0.27
CA LEU A 93 -8.08 -13.78 -0.76
C LEU A 93 -8.98 -13.21 0.34
N VAL A 94 -8.63 -12.03 0.87
CA VAL A 94 -9.48 -11.36 1.85
C VAL A 94 -10.69 -10.73 1.16
N ALA A 95 -11.82 -10.67 1.86
CA ALA A 95 -13.04 -10.11 1.30
C ALA A 95 -12.91 -8.63 0.92
N ALA A 96 -12.27 -7.81 1.77
CA ALA A 96 -11.95 -6.42 1.50
C ALA A 96 -10.83 -5.89 2.42
N LEU A 97 -9.99 -4.99 1.90
CA LEU A 97 -9.02 -4.21 2.69
C LEU A 97 -9.66 -2.93 3.26
N THR A 98 -10.76 -3.07 3.98
CA THR A 98 -11.38 -1.96 4.68
C THR A 98 -10.84 -1.86 6.11
N SER A 99 -10.71 -0.63 6.61
CA SER A 99 -10.54 -0.38 8.03
C SER A 99 -11.71 0.47 8.52
N SER A 100 -12.32 0.04 9.62
CA SER A 100 -13.06 0.91 10.54
C SER A 100 -14.54 1.22 10.26
N LEU A 101 -15.19 0.65 9.25
CA LEU A 101 -16.64 0.84 9.08
C LEU A 101 -17.38 -0.50 8.94
N PRO A 102 -18.45 -0.72 9.71
CA PRO A 102 -19.34 -1.86 9.50
C PRO A 102 -19.98 -1.78 8.12
N GLU A 103 -20.37 -2.92 7.54
CA GLU A 103 -21.16 -2.99 6.30
C GLU A 103 -22.39 -2.07 6.39
N GLN A 104 -23.00 -2.03 7.58
CA GLN A 104 -24.07 -1.10 7.94
C GLN A 104 -23.96 -0.69 9.41
N ILE A 105 -24.02 0.61 9.68
CA ILE A 105 -24.07 1.13 11.05
C ILE A 105 -25.31 0.55 11.75
N ARG A 106 -25.11 -0.23 12.83
CA ARG A 106 -26.12 -0.98 13.60
C ARG A 106 -26.73 -2.22 12.91
N GLY A 107 -26.15 -2.71 11.81
CA GLY A 107 -26.52 -3.98 11.20
C GLY A 107 -25.93 -5.19 11.94
N GLU A 108 -26.53 -6.38 11.75
CA GLU A 108 -26.04 -7.64 12.34
C GLU A 108 -24.85 -8.25 11.55
N ARG A 109 -24.62 -7.80 10.31
CA ARG A 109 -23.54 -8.28 9.42
C ARG A 109 -22.28 -7.44 9.55
N ASN A 110 -21.64 -7.50 10.72
CA ASN A 110 -20.37 -6.80 11.00
C ASN A 110 -19.19 -7.76 11.05
N TRP A 111 -19.11 -8.67 10.06
CA TRP A 111 -17.94 -9.51 9.92
C TRP A 111 -16.71 -8.67 9.63
N ASP A 112 -15.55 -9.16 10.03
CA ASP A 112 -14.30 -8.52 9.66
C ASP A 112 -13.92 -8.99 8.25
N TYR A 113 -14.05 -8.08 7.29
CA TYR A 113 -13.82 -8.36 5.87
C TYR A 113 -12.33 -8.56 5.53
N ARG A 114 -11.43 -8.44 6.51
CA ARG A 114 -10.00 -8.73 6.34
C ARG A 114 -9.67 -10.22 6.45
N TYR A 115 -10.66 -11.07 6.71
CA TYR A 115 -10.50 -12.52 6.71
C TYR A 115 -10.88 -13.12 5.36
N CYS A 116 -10.38 -14.34 5.13
CA CYS A 116 -10.79 -15.20 4.01
C CYS A 116 -12.01 -16.03 4.46
N TRP A 117 -12.96 -16.20 3.55
CA TRP A 117 -14.14 -17.05 3.72
C TRP A 117 -14.28 -18.04 2.58
#